data_AF-A0A0N9HZU3-F1
#
_entry.id   AF-A0A0N9HZU3-F1
#
_cell.length_a   1.000
_cell.length_b   1.000
_cell.length_c   1.000
_cell.angle_alpha   90.00
_cell.angle_beta   90.00
_cell.angle_gamma   90.00
#
_symmetry.space_group_name_H-M   'P 1'
#
loop_
_entity.id
_entity.type
_entity.pdbx_description
1 polymer ?
#
loop_
_entity_poly.entity_id
_entity_poly.type
_entity_poly.pdbx_seq_one_letter_code
_entity_poly.pdbx_strand_id
1 'polypeptide(L)'
;MPEPLDAGNVLRPFTTLSLSFRLPPTAGATAALEQLKQALTTDVPYGAQVELTRSDLADGWDAPELAPWLRTTLDDVSTTVFDAPWGTVGLGGSIPFMGLLATTYPAAQFLVTGAVGSDSNIHVPDEWLHLSQAARVTSTPPCPPLLTHRPQQEITQPGNGNRNTPSFIVGVRQKRGNSSLLGWW
;
A
#
# COMPACT_ATOMS: atom_id res chain seq x y z
N MET A 1 -11.60 17.73 -21.76
CA MET A 1 -11.83 18.10 -23.18
C MET A 1 -13.26 18.59 -23.29
N PRO A 2 -13.63 19.47 -24.23
CA PRO A 2 -15.04 19.80 -24.44
C PRO A 2 -15.83 18.53 -24.77
N GLU A 3 -17.08 18.48 -24.32
CA GLU A 3 -18.00 17.41 -24.72
C GLU A 3 -18.16 17.40 -26.25
N PRO A 4 -18.40 16.25 -26.89
CA PRO A 4 -18.52 16.17 -28.34
C PRO A 4 -19.57 17.10 -28.95
N LEU A 5 -20.65 17.42 -28.21
CA LEU A 5 -21.70 18.34 -28.64
C LEU A 5 -21.25 19.82 -28.65
N ASP A 6 -20.26 20.16 -27.81
CA ASP A 6 -19.70 21.51 -27.69
C ASP A 6 -18.45 21.69 -28.56
N ALA A 7 -17.98 20.62 -29.21
CA ALA A 7 -16.79 20.64 -30.04
C ALA A 7 -17.08 21.11 -31.47
N GLY A 8 -16.28 22.06 -31.96
CA GLY A 8 -16.31 22.50 -33.36
C GLY A 8 -15.44 21.63 -34.28
N ASN A 9 -15.55 21.86 -35.60
CA ASN A 9 -14.75 21.16 -36.63
C ASN A 9 -13.36 21.81 -36.82
N VAL A 10 -12.58 21.94 -35.75
CA VAL A 10 -11.26 22.59 -35.78
C VAL A 10 -10.13 21.62 -35.43
N LEU A 11 -8.98 21.80 -36.06
CA LEU A 11 -7.74 21.14 -35.64
C LEU A 11 -7.21 21.82 -34.38
N ARG A 12 -6.99 21.04 -33.32
CA ARG A 12 -6.42 21.56 -32.07
C ARG A 12 -4.91 21.78 -32.24
N PRO A 13 -4.36 22.90 -31.74
CA PRO A 13 -2.93 23.18 -31.85
C PRO A 13 -2.06 22.29 -30.95
N PHE A 14 -2.59 21.81 -29.83
CA PHE A 14 -1.90 20.93 -28.89
C PHE A 14 -2.87 20.05 -28.10
N THR A 15 -2.34 19.00 -27.47
CA THR A 15 -3.04 18.15 -26.50
C THR A 15 -2.14 17.94 -25.29
N THR A 16 -2.69 18.07 -24.09
CA THR A 16 -1.99 17.80 -22.83
C THR A 16 -2.63 16.63 -22.14
N LEU A 17 -1.81 15.73 -21.61
CA LEU A 17 -2.23 14.56 -20.84
C LEU A 17 -1.58 14.63 -19.45
N SER A 18 -2.33 14.24 -18.42
CA SER A 18 -1.77 13.95 -17.10
C SER A 18 -1.66 12.43 -16.98
N LEU A 19 -0.45 11.93 -16.78
CA LEU A 19 -0.15 10.50 -16.71
C LEU A 19 0.39 10.19 -15.32
N SER A 20 -0.17 9.17 -14.67
CA SER A 20 0.28 8.68 -13.38
C SER A 20 0.64 7.20 -13.51
N PHE A 21 1.81 6.83 -13.04
CA PHE A 21 2.34 5.48 -13.12
C PHE A 21 2.65 4.96 -11.73
N ARG A 22 2.15 3.76 -11.41
CA ARG A 22 2.61 3.02 -10.23
C ARG A 22 3.84 2.20 -10.58
N LEU A 23 4.82 2.27 -9.69
CA LEU A 23 6.07 1.54 -9.82
C LEU A 23 6.06 0.36 -8.84
N PRO A 24 6.67 -0.78 -9.23
CA PRO A 24 6.99 -1.84 -8.27
C PRO A 24 7.84 -1.28 -7.11
N PRO A 25 7.75 -1.87 -5.91
CA PRO A 25 8.45 -1.35 -4.72
C PRO A 25 9.97 -1.28 -4.86
N THR A 26 10.55 -2.09 -5.75
CA THR A 26 12.00 -2.17 -5.99
C THR A 26 12.47 -1.34 -7.19
N ALA A 27 11.58 -0.64 -7.89
CA ALA A 27 11.92 0.16 -9.06
C ALA A 27 12.27 1.60 -8.65
N GLY A 28 13.34 2.16 -9.23
CA GLY A 28 13.74 3.55 -8.99
C GLY A 28 12.95 4.53 -9.84
N ALA A 29 12.31 5.51 -9.21
CA ALA A 29 11.43 6.48 -9.87
C ALA A 29 12.17 7.36 -10.88
N THR A 30 13.40 7.78 -10.57
CA THR A 30 14.24 8.55 -11.51
C THR A 30 14.54 7.75 -12.77
N ALA A 31 14.93 6.48 -12.63
CA ALA A 31 15.25 5.63 -13.78
C ALA A 31 14.00 5.38 -14.64
N ALA A 32 12.83 5.16 -14.01
CA ALA A 32 11.56 5.01 -14.71
C ALA A 32 11.17 6.29 -15.48
N LEU A 33 11.36 7.47 -14.89
CA LEU A 33 11.09 8.74 -15.58
C LEU A 33 12.00 8.93 -16.80
N GLU A 34 13.29 8.61 -16.70
CA GLU A 34 14.19 8.72 -17.84
C GLU A 34 13.81 7.78 -18.98
N GLN A 35 13.42 6.54 -18.66
CA GLN A 35 12.88 5.61 -19.67
C GLN A 35 11.59 6.12 -20.31
N LEU A 36 10.68 6.70 -19.52
CA LEU A 36 9.45 7.28 -20.03
C LEU A 36 9.71 8.49 -20.95
N LYS A 37 10.61 9.39 -20.55
CA LYS A 37 11.05 10.53 -21.37
C LYS A 37 11.60 10.06 -22.70
N GLN A 38 12.49 9.06 -22.68
CA GLN A 38 13.07 8.50 -23.90
C GLN A 38 11.98 7.88 -24.78
N ALA A 39 11.08 7.08 -24.22
CA ALA A 39 10.02 6.41 -24.96
C ALA A 39 9.04 7.40 -25.62
N LEU A 40 8.75 8.53 -24.96
CA LEU A 40 7.81 9.54 -25.47
C LEU A 40 8.45 10.54 -26.45
N THR A 41 9.78 10.66 -26.47
CA THR A 41 10.49 11.65 -27.29
C THR A 41 11.33 11.04 -28.43
N THR A 42 11.43 9.72 -28.51
CA THR A 42 12.11 8.99 -29.60
C THR A 42 11.13 8.64 -30.72
N ASP A 43 11.55 8.77 -31.98
CA ASP A 43 10.76 8.43 -33.18
C ASP A 43 9.34 9.02 -33.20
N VAL A 44 9.21 10.28 -32.75
CA VAL A 44 7.91 10.96 -32.65
C VAL A 44 7.28 11.10 -34.05
N PRO A 45 6.06 10.57 -34.27
CA PRO A 45 5.42 10.61 -35.58
C PRO A 45 5.21 12.03 -36.08
N TYR A 46 5.38 12.20 -37.40
CA TYR A 46 5.05 13.43 -38.13
C TYR A 46 5.79 14.69 -37.63
N GLY A 47 6.90 14.53 -36.88
CA GLY A 47 7.67 15.64 -36.34
C GLY A 47 6.95 16.44 -35.25
N ALA A 48 5.97 15.84 -34.56
CA ALA A 48 5.30 16.49 -33.44
C ALA A 48 6.29 16.83 -32.32
N GLN A 49 6.02 17.91 -31.58
CA GLN A 49 6.80 18.28 -30.40
C GLN A 49 6.16 17.69 -29.15
N VAL A 50 6.97 16.99 -28.35
CA VAL A 50 6.55 16.38 -27.08
C VAL A 50 7.33 17.04 -25.94
N GLU A 51 6.61 17.62 -24.99
CA GLU A 51 7.16 18.23 -23.79
C GLU A 51 6.61 17.50 -22.56
N LEU A 52 7.50 17.10 -21.64
CA LEU A 52 7.13 16.54 -20.35
C LEU A 52 7.40 17.60 -19.28
N THR A 53 6.37 18.00 -18.55
CA THR A 53 6.45 18.98 -17.46
C THR A 53 5.83 18.43 -16.19
N ARG A 54 6.22 18.99 -15.03
CA ARG A 54 5.67 18.65 -13.69
C ARG A 54 5.76 17.15 -13.36
N SER A 55 6.98 16.66 -13.12
CA SER A 55 7.22 15.29 -12.68
C SER A 55 7.37 15.23 -11.16
N ASP A 56 6.41 14.60 -10.49
CA ASP A 56 6.54 14.19 -9.10
C ASP A 56 7.06 12.75 -9.04
N LEU A 57 8.08 12.53 -8.22
CA LEU A 57 8.75 11.24 -8.10
C LEU A 57 8.67 10.74 -6.67
N ALA A 58 8.31 9.47 -6.52
CA ALA A 58 8.39 8.75 -5.27
C ALA A 58 8.83 7.32 -5.55
N ASP A 59 9.90 6.89 -4.89
CA ASP A 59 10.29 5.48 -4.90
C ASP A 59 9.27 4.66 -4.13
N GLY A 60 9.19 3.37 -4.48
CA GLY A 60 8.41 2.42 -3.71
C GLY A 60 9.10 2.02 -2.41
N TRP A 61 8.38 1.24 -1.59
CA TRP A 61 8.92 0.69 -0.35
C TRP A 61 8.61 -0.80 -0.26
N ASP A 62 9.64 -1.59 0.07
CA ASP A 62 9.51 -3.00 0.40
C ASP A 62 9.84 -3.21 1.88
N ALA A 63 8.99 -3.96 2.57
CA ALA A 63 9.17 -4.20 4.00
C ALA A 63 10.35 -5.15 4.24
N PRO A 64 11.18 -4.90 5.27
CA PRO A 64 12.24 -5.84 5.65
C PRO A 64 11.65 -7.15 6.16
N GLU A 65 12.50 -8.17 6.30
CA GLU A 65 12.09 -9.41 6.94
C GLU A 65 11.57 -9.16 8.36
N LEU A 66 10.48 -9.86 8.69
CA LEU A 66 9.79 -9.70 9.96
C LEU A 66 10.66 -10.21 11.10
N ALA A 67 10.95 -9.34 12.06
CA ALA A 67 11.66 -9.74 13.26
C ALA A 67 10.84 -10.75 14.07
N PRO A 68 11.49 -11.73 14.74
CA PRO A 68 10.79 -12.75 15.51
C PRO A 68 9.81 -12.19 16.54
N TRP A 69 10.18 -11.10 17.23
CA TRP A 69 9.32 -10.48 18.24
C TRP A 69 8.03 -9.91 17.64
N LEU A 70 8.12 -9.33 16.43
CA LEU A 70 6.97 -8.75 15.75
C LEU A 70 6.07 -9.86 15.24
N ARG A 71 6.65 -10.96 14.75
CA ARG A 71 5.89 -12.17 14.39
C ARG A 71 5.09 -12.73 15.55
N THR A 72 5.73 -12.93 16.71
CA THR A 72 5.04 -13.40 17.92
C THR A 72 3.91 -12.45 18.31
N THR A 73 4.17 -11.13 18.26
CA THR A 73 3.14 -10.12 18.57
C THR A 73 1.95 -10.22 17.62
N LEU A 74 2.18 -10.43 16.31
CA LEU A 74 1.10 -10.60 15.33
C LEU A 74 0.33 -11.91 15.52
N ASP A 75 1.00 -13.00 15.89
CA ASP A 75 0.37 -14.28 16.22
C ASP A 75 -0.55 -14.14 17.46
N ASP A 76 -0.11 -13.42 18.50
CA ASP A 76 -0.90 -13.15 19.70
C ASP A 76 -2.12 -12.25 19.38
N VAL A 77 -1.93 -11.19 18.61
CA VAL A 77 -3.00 -10.27 18.20
C VAL A 77 -4.03 -10.96 17.32
N SER A 78 -3.59 -11.87 16.46
CA SER A 78 -4.47 -12.67 15.60
C SER A 78 -5.46 -13.50 16.42
N THR A 79 -5.01 -14.07 17.53
CA THR A 79 -5.88 -14.89 18.39
C THR A 79 -6.70 -14.06 19.37
N THR A 80 -6.13 -12.99 19.93
CA THR A 80 -6.75 -12.23 21.03
C THR A 80 -7.68 -11.12 20.57
N VAL A 81 -7.43 -10.49 19.41
CA VAL A 81 -8.18 -9.32 18.93
C VAL A 81 -9.04 -9.64 17.72
N PHE A 82 -8.52 -10.44 16.79
CA PHE A 82 -9.16 -10.67 15.48
C PHE A 82 -9.79 -12.06 15.32
N ASP A 83 -9.43 -13.03 16.17
CA ASP A 83 -9.83 -14.44 16.05
C ASP A 83 -9.65 -14.99 14.62
N ALA A 84 -8.58 -14.56 13.96
CA ALA A 84 -8.26 -14.87 12.58
C ALA A 84 -6.75 -14.68 12.33
N PRO A 85 -6.12 -15.51 11.50
CA PRO A 85 -4.70 -15.38 11.21
C PRO A 85 -4.40 -14.06 10.49
N TRP A 86 -3.30 -13.41 10.88
CA TRP A 86 -2.76 -12.28 10.14
C TRP A 86 -2.20 -12.74 8.79
N GLY A 87 -2.21 -11.82 7.82
CA GLY A 87 -1.63 -12.04 6.51
C GLY A 87 -0.98 -10.79 5.95
N THR A 88 -0.10 -10.97 4.96
CA THR A 88 0.57 -9.86 4.28
C THR A 88 -0.03 -9.52 2.93
N VAL A 89 -0.15 -8.22 2.65
CA VAL A 89 -0.59 -7.73 1.33
C VAL A 89 0.38 -6.68 0.78
N GLY A 90 0.58 -6.67 -0.54
CA GLY A 90 1.13 -5.51 -1.22
C GLY A 90 0.04 -4.46 -1.45
N LEU A 91 0.37 -3.18 -1.29
CA LEU A 91 -0.55 -2.07 -1.54
C LEU A 91 -0.11 -1.35 -2.83
N GLY A 92 -1.06 -1.06 -3.71
CA GLY A 92 -0.80 -0.31 -4.95
C GLY A 92 -0.61 1.20 -4.73
N GLY A 93 -1.14 1.74 -3.62
CA GLY A 93 -0.98 3.14 -3.25
C GLY A 93 0.46 3.49 -2.83
N SER A 94 0.73 4.79 -2.67
CA SER A 94 2.03 5.28 -2.24
C SER A 94 1.96 5.98 -0.88
N ILE A 95 2.88 5.63 0.01
CA ILE A 95 3.14 6.33 1.27
C ILE A 95 4.64 6.70 1.27
N PRO A 96 5.05 7.80 0.59
CA PRO A 96 6.46 8.13 0.38
C PRO A 96 7.29 8.22 1.67
N PHE A 97 6.62 8.56 2.77
CA PHE A 97 7.24 8.63 4.09
C PHE A 97 7.85 7.28 4.55
N MET A 98 7.31 6.14 4.11
CA MET A 98 7.86 4.83 4.44
C MET A 98 9.26 4.62 3.86
N GLY A 99 9.52 5.07 2.63
CA GLY A 99 10.85 5.00 2.02
C GLY A 99 11.87 5.86 2.78
N LEU A 100 11.46 7.05 3.22
CA LEU A 100 12.28 7.92 4.06
C LEU A 100 12.61 7.26 5.40
N LEU A 101 11.60 6.68 6.08
CA LEU A 101 11.80 5.99 7.36
C LEU A 101 12.73 4.78 7.24
N ALA A 102 12.56 3.97 6.19
CA ALA A 102 13.39 2.79 5.96
C ALA A 102 14.86 3.16 5.70
N THR A 103 15.10 4.25 4.97
CA THR A 103 16.46 4.77 4.72
C THR A 103 17.07 5.36 5.99
N THR A 104 16.27 6.07 6.79
CA THR A 104 16.73 6.75 8.01
C THR A 104 16.98 5.76 9.16
N TYR A 105 16.14 4.72 9.26
CA TYR A 105 16.15 3.74 10.34
C TYR A 105 16.18 2.30 9.77
N PRO A 106 17.31 1.86 9.20
CA PRO A 106 17.38 0.57 8.51
C PRO A 106 17.18 -0.65 9.41
N ALA A 107 17.40 -0.50 10.72
CA ALA A 107 17.17 -1.55 11.71
C ALA A 107 15.73 -1.55 12.27
N ALA A 108 14.91 -0.56 11.93
CA ALA A 108 13.54 -0.48 12.42
C ALA A 108 12.65 -1.54 11.76
N GLN A 109 11.68 -2.00 12.53
CA GLN A 109 10.60 -2.84 12.04
C GLN A 109 9.35 -1.99 11.90
N PHE A 110 8.60 -2.21 10.82
CA PHE A 110 7.41 -1.42 10.51
C PHE A 110 6.20 -2.32 10.42
N LEU A 111 5.13 -1.91 11.09
CA LEU A 111 3.80 -2.49 10.95
C LEU A 111 2.91 -1.43 10.30
N VAL A 112 2.71 -1.54 8.98
CA VAL A 112 1.79 -0.66 8.25
C VAL A 112 0.43 -1.34 8.20
N THR A 113 -0.55 -0.76 8.87
CA THR A 113 -1.88 -1.34 8.98
C THR A 113 -2.97 -0.28 9.13
N GLY A 114 -4.24 -0.68 9.02
CA GLY A 114 -5.38 0.22 9.10
C GLY A 114 -6.72 -0.51 9.02
N ALA A 115 -7.81 0.23 9.20
CA ALA A 115 -9.18 -0.28 9.15
C ALA A 115 -9.84 -0.03 7.79
N VAL A 116 -9.06 -0.20 6.70
CA VAL A 116 -9.52 -0.04 5.32
C VAL A 116 -9.92 -1.41 4.77
N GLY A 117 -11.20 -1.55 4.41
CA GLY A 117 -11.75 -2.69 3.70
C GLY A 117 -11.78 -2.45 2.19
N SER A 118 -12.14 -3.50 1.44
CA SER A 118 -12.31 -3.41 -0.03
C SER A 118 -13.43 -2.48 -0.47
N ASP A 119 -14.34 -2.14 0.44
CA ASP A 119 -15.51 -1.30 0.22
C ASP A 119 -15.40 0.06 0.92
N SER A 120 -14.25 0.38 1.55
CA SER A 120 -14.06 1.65 2.26
C SER A 120 -14.06 2.87 1.35
N ASN A 121 -13.96 2.70 0.03
CA ASN A 121 -14.07 3.78 -0.95
C ASN A 121 -13.10 4.96 -0.70
N ILE A 122 -11.88 4.65 -0.26
CA ILE A 122 -10.87 5.69 0.00
C ILE A 122 -10.69 6.60 -1.23
N HIS A 123 -10.71 7.91 -1.01
CA HIS A 123 -10.55 8.94 -2.05
C HIS A 123 -11.69 9.06 -3.10
N VAL A 124 -12.83 8.42 -2.90
CA VAL A 124 -14.01 8.58 -3.78
C VAL A 124 -15.26 8.93 -2.96
N PRO A 125 -16.37 9.39 -3.59
CA PRO A 125 -17.63 9.58 -2.87
C PRO A 125 -18.07 8.34 -2.10
N ASP A 126 -18.81 8.55 -1.01
CA ASP A 126 -19.24 7.50 -0.08
C ASP A 126 -18.08 6.76 0.62
N GLU A 127 -16.94 7.44 0.81
CA GLU A 127 -15.87 6.98 1.70
C GLU A 127 -16.40 6.75 3.12
N TRP A 128 -16.06 5.61 3.72
CA TRP A 128 -16.50 5.28 5.08
C TRP A 128 -15.49 4.42 5.84
N LEU A 129 -15.67 4.39 7.17
CA LEU A 129 -14.80 3.68 8.09
C LEU A 129 -15.60 2.65 8.90
N HIS A 130 -15.17 1.39 8.88
CA HIS A 130 -15.77 0.36 9.71
C HIS A 130 -15.33 0.53 11.17
N LEU A 131 -16.17 1.16 12.00
CA LEU A 131 -15.83 1.56 13.37
C LEU A 131 -15.37 0.40 14.27
N SER A 132 -16.00 -0.77 14.20
CA SER A 132 -15.55 -1.92 15.01
C SER A 132 -14.19 -2.46 14.57
N GLN A 133 -13.82 -2.26 13.29
CA GLN A 133 -12.51 -2.65 12.77
C GLN A 133 -11.47 -1.63 13.22
N ALA A 134 -11.78 -0.33 13.13
CA ALA A 134 -10.95 0.74 13.67
C ALA A 134 -10.67 0.53 15.16
N ALA A 135 -11.71 0.23 15.95
CA ALA A 135 -11.58 -0.09 17.37
C ALA A 135 -10.61 -1.26 17.61
N ARG A 136 -10.77 -2.39 16.88
CA ARG A 136 -9.87 -3.54 16.97
C ARG A 136 -8.41 -3.19 16.65
N VAL A 137 -8.18 -2.45 15.57
CA VAL A 137 -6.84 -2.00 15.18
C VAL A 137 -6.23 -1.12 16.29
N THR A 138 -7.01 -0.19 16.85
CA THR A 138 -6.52 0.69 17.92
C THR A 138 -6.35 -0.02 19.27
N SER A 139 -7.10 -1.10 19.54
CA SER A 139 -6.96 -1.91 20.75
C SER A 139 -5.81 -2.91 20.68
N THR A 140 -5.17 -3.04 19.52
CA THR A 140 -4.01 -3.91 19.35
C THR A 140 -2.91 -3.43 20.30
N PRO A 141 -2.47 -4.26 21.26
CA PRO A 141 -1.46 -3.83 22.22
C PRO A 141 -0.19 -3.41 21.48
N PRO A 142 0.43 -2.27 21.86
CA PRO A 142 1.71 -1.89 21.30
C PRO A 142 2.74 -2.98 21.62
N CYS A 143 3.81 -3.01 20.82
CA CYS A 143 5.01 -3.82 21.06
C CYS A 143 5.29 -3.90 22.57
N PRO A 144 5.42 -5.11 23.15
CA PRO A 144 5.72 -5.23 24.56
C PRO A 144 6.96 -4.38 24.86
N PRO A 145 6.96 -3.58 25.95
CA PRO A 145 8.12 -2.79 26.29
C PRO A 145 9.33 -3.74 26.37
N LEU A 146 10.48 -3.30 25.84
CA LEU A 146 11.79 -3.97 25.97
C LEU A 146 12.27 -4.12 27.43
N LEU A 147 11.36 -4.00 28.39
CA LEU A 147 11.53 -4.06 29.82
C LEU A 147 10.37 -4.89 30.39
N THR A 148 10.59 -6.20 30.55
CA THR A 148 10.32 -6.95 31.79
C THR A 148 10.41 -8.46 31.53
N HIS A 149 11.57 -9.04 31.84
CA HIS A 149 11.61 -10.44 32.24
C HIS A 149 10.78 -10.60 33.52
N ARG A 150 9.54 -11.08 33.42
CA ARG A 150 8.86 -11.81 34.50
C ARG A 150 7.88 -12.82 33.91
N PRO A 151 8.03 -14.12 34.18
CA PRO A 151 7.09 -15.13 33.71
C PRO A 151 5.90 -15.20 34.69
N GLN A 152 4.68 -15.13 34.16
CA GLN A 152 3.51 -15.69 34.85
C GLN A 152 2.69 -16.54 33.89
N GLN A 153 2.20 -17.64 34.45
CA GLN A 153 1.77 -18.87 33.82
C GLN A 153 0.31 -18.83 33.31
N GLU A 154 0.12 -19.44 32.14
CA GLU A 154 -0.92 -20.41 31.73
C GLU A 154 -2.38 -20.25 32.21
N ILE A 155 -3.31 -20.10 31.24
CA ILE A 155 -4.69 -20.60 31.34
C ILE A 155 -5.11 -21.24 29.99
N THR A 156 -5.70 -22.43 30.09
CA THR A 156 -6.07 -23.37 29.02
C THR A 156 -7.50 -23.15 28.49
N GLN A 157 -7.62 -23.05 27.15
CA GLN A 157 -8.63 -23.46 26.12
C GLN A 157 -10.05 -24.03 26.47
N PRO A 158 -10.97 -24.30 25.50
CA PRO A 158 -11.28 -23.73 24.15
C PRO A 158 -12.83 -23.57 23.86
N GLY A 159 -13.23 -23.02 22.70
CA GLY A 159 -14.65 -23.05 22.28
C GLY A 159 -15.01 -22.53 20.88
N ASN A 160 -14.97 -23.45 19.90
CA ASN A 160 -15.87 -23.68 18.74
C ASN A 160 -16.67 -22.52 18.07
N GLY A 161 -16.56 -22.38 16.74
CA GLY A 161 -17.62 -21.76 15.94
C GLY A 161 -17.23 -21.28 14.54
N ASN A 162 -17.49 -22.11 13.52
CA ASN A 162 -17.50 -21.77 12.10
C ASN A 162 -18.14 -20.39 11.80
N ARG A 163 -17.43 -19.48 11.09
CA ARG A 163 -17.98 -18.33 10.38
C ARG A 163 -16.91 -17.69 9.48
N ASN A 164 -17.29 -17.35 8.24
CA ASN A 164 -16.50 -16.48 7.36
C ASN A 164 -16.14 -15.19 8.11
N THR A 165 -14.90 -15.05 8.52
CA THR A 165 -14.35 -13.85 9.17
C THR A 165 -13.38 -13.14 8.21
N PRO A 166 -13.48 -11.81 8.06
CA PRO A 166 -12.53 -11.07 7.25
C PRO A 166 -11.15 -11.15 7.89
N SER A 167 -10.16 -11.66 7.15
CA SER A 167 -8.77 -11.66 7.57
C SER A 167 -8.31 -10.22 7.83
N PHE A 168 -7.65 -9.97 8.96
CA PHE A 168 -6.98 -8.69 9.16
C PHE A 168 -5.63 -8.69 8.46
N ILE A 169 -5.38 -7.60 7.74
CA ILE A 169 -4.24 -7.48 6.84
C ILE A 169 -3.16 -6.63 7.49
N VAL A 170 -1.97 -7.22 7.58
CA VAL A 170 -0.72 -6.58 7.96
C VAL A 170 0.06 -6.31 6.68
N GLY A 171 0.13 -5.08 6.16
CA GLY A 171 1.07 -4.81 5.04
C GLY A 171 2.52 -4.98 5.53
N VAL A 172 3.49 -5.55 4.82
CA VAL A 172 3.66 -5.90 3.39
C VAL A 172 4.55 -7.14 3.25
N ARG A 173 4.24 -8.02 2.29
CA ARG A 173 5.22 -8.92 1.64
C ARG A 173 4.66 -9.44 0.32
N GLN A 174 5.36 -9.15 -0.78
CA GLN A 174 5.10 -9.82 -2.05
C GLN A 174 5.76 -11.20 -2.02
N LYS A 175 4.96 -12.27 -1.97
CA LYS A 175 5.46 -13.65 -2.14
C LYS A 175 5.92 -13.79 -3.60
N ARG A 176 7.15 -14.27 -3.84
CA ARG A 176 7.57 -14.68 -5.20
C ARG A 176 6.60 -15.78 -5.67
N GLY A 177 5.80 -15.48 -6.68
CA GLY A 177 4.93 -16.45 -7.36
C GLY A 177 3.44 -16.15 -7.22
N ASN A 178 2.80 -15.95 -8.38
CA ASN A 178 1.40 -15.65 -8.67
C ASN A 178 0.85 -14.28 -8.27
N SER A 179 0.67 -13.49 -9.32
CA SER A 179 0.08 -12.17 -9.45
C SER A 179 -1.37 -12.10 -9.00
N SER A 180 -1.65 -11.19 -8.08
CA SER A 180 -2.89 -10.42 -8.02
C SER A 180 -2.55 -8.99 -7.59
N LEU A 181 -2.27 -8.14 -8.57
CA LEU A 181 -2.18 -6.69 -8.38
C LEU A 181 -3.61 -6.18 -8.16
N LEU A 182 -4.00 -5.99 -6.91
CA LEU A 182 -5.12 -5.10 -6.58
C LEU A 182 -4.57 -3.68 -6.71
N GLY A 183 -4.70 -3.14 -7.93
CA GLY A 183 -4.41 -1.74 -8.24
C GLY A 183 -5.42 -0.86 -7.50
N TRP A 184 -5.00 -0.33 -6.37
CA TRP A 184 -5.62 0.84 -5.76
C TRP A 184 -4.84 2.04 -6.26
N TRP A 185 -5.35 2.62 -7.36
CA TRP A 185 -4.86 3.77 -8.15
C TRP A 185 -3.37 3.81 -8.41
#